data_AF-A0A6P1W3Z0-F1
#
_entry.id   AF-A0A6P1W3Z0-F1
#
_cell.length_a   1.000
_cell.length_b   1.000
_cell.length_c   1.000
_cell.angle_alpha   90.00
_cell.angle_beta   90.00
_cell.angle_gamma   90.00
#
_symmetry.space_group_name_H-M   'P 1'
#
loop_
_entity.id
_entity.type
_entity.pdbx_description
1 polymer ?
#
loop_
_entity_poly.entity_id
_entity_poly.type
_entity_poly.pdbx_seq_one_letter_code
_entity_poly.pdbx_strand_id
1 'polypeptide(L)'
;MKLTFDGCKRINLDRDGLDLIYFYRINDDPAVHRIHTVSTHYRAWSINEAELIEHSKQVFYQLILMIRVGWPAGTELPDEVQEYHEGIHFGSLTADKLDWKGYSLELTED
;
A
#
# COMPACT_ATOMS: atom_id res chain seq x y z
N MET A 1 -7.25 5.95 -15.65
CA MET A 1 -6.63 4.63 -15.41
C MET A 1 -7.26 3.99 -14.17
N LYS A 2 -7.48 2.68 -14.14
CA LYS A 2 -8.03 1.96 -12.98
C LYS A 2 -6.99 0.98 -12.43
N LEU A 3 -6.67 1.09 -11.15
CA LEU A 3 -5.86 0.10 -10.41
C LEU A 3 -6.79 -0.81 -9.62
N THR A 4 -6.64 -2.13 -9.75
CA THR A 4 -7.38 -3.11 -8.95
C THR A 4 -6.40 -3.90 -8.12
N PHE A 5 -6.48 -3.80 -6.79
CA PHE A 5 -5.58 -4.50 -5.87
C PHE A 5 -6.12 -5.89 -5.54
N ASP A 6 -5.33 -6.93 -5.85
CA ASP A 6 -5.76 -8.32 -5.75
C ASP A 6 -5.33 -8.98 -4.43
N GLY A 7 -4.35 -8.39 -3.74
CA GLY A 7 -3.89 -8.90 -2.45
C GLY A 7 -2.61 -8.25 -1.96
N CYS A 8 -2.18 -8.72 -0.79
CA CYS A 8 -0.95 -8.31 -0.13
C CYS A 8 -0.24 -9.56 0.42
N LYS A 9 1.10 -9.55 0.43
CA LYS A 9 1.91 -10.58 1.08
C LYS A 9 3.03 -9.93 1.89
N ARG A 10 3.25 -10.43 3.10
CA ARG A 10 4.49 -10.18 3.84
C ARG A 10 5.65 -10.90 3.15
N ILE A 11 6.78 -10.22 2.96
CA ILE A 11 7.94 -10.80 2.27
C ILE A 11 9.25 -10.83 3.07
N ASN A 12 9.38 -10.05 4.15
CA ASN A 12 10.64 -10.06 4.89
C ASN A 12 10.71 -11.10 6.01
N LEU A 13 11.97 -11.42 6.31
CA LEU A 13 12.45 -12.23 7.43
C LEU A 13 13.20 -11.37 8.47
N ASP A 14 13.19 -10.03 8.29
CA ASP A 14 13.86 -9.09 9.19
C ASP A 14 13.12 -9.03 10.54
N ARG A 15 13.89 -8.89 11.62
CA ARG A 15 13.38 -8.83 12.98
C ARG A 15 12.76 -7.46 13.30
N ASP A 16 13.28 -6.40 12.67
CA ASP A 16 13.02 -5.02 13.08
C ASP A 16 12.26 -4.18 12.03
N GLY A 17 11.84 -4.81 10.93
CA GLY A 17 11.05 -4.15 9.88
C GLY A 17 9.96 -5.07 9.35
N LEU A 18 8.99 -4.52 8.62
CA LEU A 18 7.94 -5.27 7.95
C LEU A 18 7.82 -4.86 6.49
N ASP A 19 8.06 -5.83 5.60
CA ASP A 19 7.94 -5.62 4.17
C ASP A 19 6.66 -6.27 3.67
N LEU A 20 5.89 -5.50 2.92
CA LEU A 20 4.65 -5.93 2.29
C LEU A 20 4.75 -5.74 0.77
N ILE A 21 4.26 -6.69 0.00
CA ILE A 21 4.04 -6.54 -1.44
C ILE A 21 2.55 -6.49 -1.70
N TYR A 22 2.08 -5.40 -2.28
CA TYR A 22 0.74 -5.26 -2.83
C TYR A 22 0.72 -5.65 -4.30
N PHE A 23 -0.22 -6.49 -4.68
CA PHE A 23 -0.41 -6.93 -6.07
C PHE A 23 -1.59 -6.18 -6.68
N TYR A 24 -1.43 -5.69 -7.91
CA TYR A 24 -2.49 -4.96 -8.58
C TYR A 24 -2.51 -5.19 -10.10
N ARG A 25 -3.63 -4.87 -10.72
CA ARG A 25 -3.85 -4.88 -12.18
C ARG A 25 -4.28 -3.51 -12.68
N ILE A 26 -3.97 -3.21 -13.93
CA ILE A 26 -4.30 -1.93 -14.58
C ILE A 26 -5.39 -2.17 -15.64
N ASN A 27 -6.49 -1.41 -15.61
CA ASN A 27 -7.55 -1.45 -16.64
C ASN A 27 -8.00 -2.88 -17.05
N ASP A 28 -8.14 -3.78 -16.06
CA ASP A 28 -8.49 -5.20 -16.23
C ASP A 28 -7.47 -6.07 -17.01
N ASP A 29 -6.24 -5.58 -17.21
CA ASP A 29 -5.11 -6.33 -17.78
C ASP A 29 -4.81 -7.59 -16.92
N PRO A 30 -4.62 -8.78 -17.51
CA PRO A 30 -4.21 -9.98 -16.79
C PRO A 30 -2.82 -9.88 -16.14
N ALA A 31 -1.97 -8.95 -16.56
CA ALA A 31 -0.65 -8.72 -15.99
C ALA A 31 -0.76 -8.23 -14.55
N VAL A 32 -0.15 -8.98 -13.63
CA VAL A 32 -0.08 -8.62 -12.22
C VAL A 32 1.18 -7.78 -11.99
N HIS A 33 0.96 -6.56 -11.54
CA HIS A 33 1.98 -5.64 -11.08
C HIS A 33 2.12 -5.72 -9.57
N ARG A 34 3.23 -5.17 -9.05
CA ARG A 34 3.52 -5.19 -7.63
C ARG A 34 4.06 -3.84 -7.16
N ILE A 35 3.72 -3.48 -5.94
CA ILE A 35 4.34 -2.37 -5.21
C ILE A 35 4.88 -2.93 -3.91
N HIS A 36 6.19 -2.79 -3.69
CA HIS A 36 6.83 -3.18 -2.45
C HIS A 36 6.81 -2.00 -1.48
N THR A 37 6.27 -2.20 -0.29
CA THR A 37 6.33 -1.24 0.81
C THR A 37 7.25 -1.75 1.90
N VAL A 38 8.18 -0.92 2.34
CA VAL A 38 9.14 -1.26 3.42
C VAL A 38 8.81 -0.44 4.65
N SER A 39 8.47 -1.09 5.75
CA SER A 39 8.32 -0.45 7.07
C SER A 39 9.55 -0.68 7.93
N THR A 40 10.23 0.39 8.33
CA THR A 40 11.40 0.29 9.23
C THR A 40 10.95 0.50 10.68
N HIS A 41 11.65 -0.13 11.64
CA HIS A 41 11.33 -0.04 13.08
C HIS A 41 9.97 -0.63 13.49
N TYR A 42 9.52 -1.62 12.73
CA TYR A 42 8.29 -2.33 13.02
C TYR A 42 8.61 -3.67 13.67
N ARG A 43 7.99 -4.00 14.81
CA ARG A 43 8.30 -5.19 15.63
C ARG A 43 7.78 -6.48 14.98
N ALA A 44 8.25 -6.78 13.78
CA ALA A 44 7.67 -7.76 12.87
C ALA A 44 7.80 -9.22 13.33
N TRP A 45 8.60 -9.48 14.36
CA TRP A 45 8.75 -10.82 14.92
C TRP A 45 7.84 -11.12 16.12
N SER A 46 7.32 -10.09 16.77
CA SER A 46 6.34 -10.22 17.86
C SER A 46 4.91 -9.91 17.42
N ILE A 47 4.71 -9.64 16.13
CA ILE A 47 3.41 -9.25 15.61
C ILE A 47 2.47 -10.44 15.49
N ASN A 48 1.23 -10.27 15.97
CA ASN A 48 0.17 -11.24 15.75
C ASN A 48 -0.59 -10.98 14.44
N GLU A 49 -1.45 -11.91 14.04
CA GLU A 49 -2.18 -11.82 12.76
C GLU A 49 -3.09 -10.58 12.68
N ALA A 50 -3.74 -10.19 13.77
CA ALA A 50 -4.64 -9.04 13.79
C ALA A 50 -3.87 -7.71 13.64
N GLU A 51 -2.74 -7.58 14.34
CA GLU A 51 -1.83 -6.43 14.21
C GLU A 51 -1.25 -6.35 12.78
N LEU A 52 -0.89 -7.48 12.18
CA LEU A 52 -0.37 -7.52 10.81
C LEU A 52 -1.42 -7.06 9.80
N ILE A 53 -2.67 -7.50 9.97
CA ILE A 53 -3.81 -7.06 9.16
C ILE A 53 -3.99 -5.56 9.29
N GLU A 54 -4.01 -5.05 10.52
CA GLU A 54 -4.23 -3.62 10.78
C GLU A 54 -3.13 -2.75 10.18
N HIS A 55 -1.86 -3.13 10.35
CA HIS A 55 -0.73 -2.42 9.74
C HIS A 55 -0.77 -2.48 8.22
N SER A 56 -1.13 -3.63 7.65
CA SER A 56 -1.30 -3.74 6.20
C SER A 56 -2.38 -2.78 5.70
N LYS A 57 -3.49 -2.58 6.43
CA LYS A 57 -4.49 -1.56 6.06
C LYS A 57 -3.92 -0.15 6.12
N GLN A 58 -3.13 0.17 7.15
CA GLN A 58 -2.53 1.49 7.32
C GLN A 58 -1.53 1.83 6.21
N VAL A 59 -0.62 0.89 5.90
CA VAL A 59 0.34 1.04 4.81
C VAL A 59 -0.38 1.13 3.47
N PHE A 60 -1.39 0.29 3.23
CA PHE A 60 -2.21 0.35 2.03
C PHE A 60 -2.89 1.72 1.87
N TYR A 61 -3.47 2.25 2.96
CA TYR A 61 -4.10 3.56 2.96
C TYR A 61 -3.13 4.67 2.55
N GLN A 62 -1.92 4.68 3.12
CA GLN A 62 -0.89 5.65 2.76
C GLN A 62 -0.46 5.52 1.29
N LEU A 63 -0.31 4.29 0.79
CA LEU A 63 -0.01 4.02 -0.62
C LEU A 63 -1.08 4.65 -1.55
N ILE A 64 -2.36 4.44 -1.25
CA ILE A 64 -3.46 5.02 -2.06
C ILE A 64 -3.41 6.55 -2.07
N LEU A 65 -3.15 7.17 -0.92
CA LEU A 65 -3.02 8.62 -0.83
C LEU A 65 -1.86 9.15 -1.65
N MET A 66 -0.70 8.51 -1.55
CA MET A 66 0.48 8.89 -2.32
C MET A 66 0.22 8.80 -3.82
N ILE A 67 -0.39 7.70 -4.29
CA ILE A 67 -0.75 7.55 -5.70
C ILE A 67 -1.72 8.66 -6.12
N ARG A 68 -2.77 8.93 -5.34
CA ARG A 68 -3.76 9.97 -5.66
C ARG A 68 -3.16 11.36 -5.76
N VAL A 69 -2.24 11.71 -4.86
CA VAL A 69 -1.59 13.03 -4.84
C VAL A 69 -0.55 13.14 -5.95
N GLY A 70 0.22 12.08 -6.22
CA GLY A 70 1.26 12.08 -7.25
C GLY A 70 0.74 11.97 -8.68
N TRP A 71 -0.42 11.33 -8.89
CA TRP A 71 -0.93 11.02 -10.22
C TRP A 71 -1.17 12.24 -11.13
N PRO A 72 -1.85 13.33 -10.67
CA PRO A 72 -2.05 14.51 -11.52
C PRO A 72 -0.75 15.20 -11.95
N ALA A 73 0.36 14.97 -11.23
CA ALA A 73 1.66 15.52 -11.56
C ALA A 73 2.41 14.69 -12.65
N GLY A 74 1.77 13.67 -13.23
CA GLY A 74 2.39 12.78 -14.22
C GLY A 74 3.42 11.83 -13.61
N THR A 75 3.33 11.57 -12.30
CA THR A 75 4.25 10.66 -11.60
C THR A 75 3.96 9.23 -12.02
N GLU A 76 5.01 8.47 -12.38
CA GLU A 76 4.91 7.03 -12.60
C GLU A 76 4.47 6.32 -11.32
N LEU A 77 3.79 5.18 -11.45
CA LEU A 77 3.48 4.35 -10.29
C LEU A 77 4.80 3.83 -9.70
N PRO A 78 4.98 3.92 -8.37
CA PRO A 78 6.21 3.47 -7.75
C PRO A 78 6.30 1.94 -7.75
N ASP A 79 7.46 1.42 -8.15
CA ASP A 79 7.79 -0.01 -8.01
C ASP A 79 8.13 -0.38 -6.55
N GLU A 80 8.69 0.57 -5.80
CA GLU A 80 9.05 0.45 -4.39
C GLU A 80 8.67 1.74 -3.64
N VAL A 81 8.18 1.59 -2.42
CA VAL A 81 7.81 2.66 -1.49
C VAL A 81 8.47 2.37 -0.15
N GLN A 82 9.46 3.17 0.22
CA GLN A 82 9.97 3.17 1.59
C GLN A 82 9.00 3.96 2.46
N GLU A 83 8.63 3.43 3.64
CA GLU A 83 7.77 4.15 4.58
C GLU A 83 8.28 5.57 4.80
N TYR A 84 7.39 6.54 4.59
CA TYR A 84 7.62 7.89 5.04
C TYR A 84 7.51 7.92 6.56
N HIS A 85 8.59 8.31 7.22
CA HIS A 85 8.65 8.52 8.66
C HIS A 85 7.49 9.42 9.14
N GLU A 86 6.88 9.03 10.26
CA GLU A 86 5.81 9.73 10.97
C GLU A 86 5.95 11.26 10.85
N GLY A 87 4.99 11.90 10.15
CA GLY A 87 5.01 13.36 9.98
C GLY A 87 4.05 13.90 8.92
N ILE A 88 3.61 13.09 7.95
CA ILE A 88 2.63 13.51 6.95
C ILE A 88 1.22 13.07 7.38
N HIS A 89 0.47 14.01 7.96
CA HIS A 89 -0.96 13.87 8.20
C HIS A 89 -1.72 13.97 6.87
N PHE A 90 -1.89 12.85 6.19
CA PHE A 90 -2.99 12.73 5.24
C PHE A 90 -4.30 12.63 6.06
N GLY A 91 -5.32 13.41 5.71
CA GLY A 91 -6.55 13.55 6.48
C GLY A 91 -7.22 12.22 6.87
N SER A 92 -8.15 12.27 7.83
CA SER A 92 -8.77 11.08 8.41
C SER A 92 -9.73 10.40 7.43
N LEU A 93 -9.27 9.37 6.72
CA LEU A 93 -10.13 8.25 6.34
C LEU A 93 -9.79 7.12 7.29
N THR A 94 -10.80 6.56 7.94
CA THR A 94 -10.64 5.49 8.94
C THR A 94 -10.18 4.20 8.23
N ALA A 95 -9.04 3.63 8.67
CA ALA A 95 -8.43 2.41 8.14
C ALA A 95 -9.38 1.19 8.14
N ASP A 96 -10.40 1.25 8.98
CA ASP A 96 -11.38 0.18 9.27
C ASP A 96 -12.25 -0.20 8.06
N LYS A 97 -12.25 0.58 6.97
CA LYS A 97 -13.15 0.41 5.81
C LYS A 97 -12.45 0.03 4.50
N LEU A 98 -11.13 -0.08 4.48
CA LEU A 98 -10.38 -0.42 3.27
C LEU A 98 -9.95 -1.88 3.32
N ASP A 99 -10.77 -2.75 2.75
CA ASP A 99 -10.31 -4.06 2.33
C ASP A 99 -9.35 -3.87 1.17
N TRP A 100 -8.04 -4.05 1.40
CA TRP A 100 -7.03 -3.92 0.34
C TRP A 100 -7.29 -4.89 -0.82
N LYS A 101 -7.93 -6.03 -0.54
CA LYS A 101 -8.28 -7.04 -1.53
C LYS A 101 -9.58 -6.65 -2.24
N GLY A 102 -9.50 -6.51 -3.55
CA GLY A 102 -10.61 -6.06 -4.40
C GLY A 102 -10.77 -4.55 -4.45
N TYR A 103 -9.95 -3.79 -3.71
CA TYR A 103 -10.00 -2.33 -3.79
C TYR A 103 -9.67 -1.87 -5.22
N SER A 104 -10.52 -1.00 -5.76
CA SER A 104 -10.32 -0.38 -7.06
C SER A 104 -10.11 1.13 -6.89
N LEU A 105 -9.03 1.64 -7.45
CA LEU A 105 -8.71 3.06 -7.51
C LEU A 105 -8.85 3.55 -8.95
N GLU A 106 -9.80 4.45 -9.19
CA GLU A 106 -9.86 5.21 -10.43
C GLU A 106 -8.97 6.45 -10.33
N LEU A 107 -8.13 6.63 -11.34
CA LEU A 107 -7.19 7.72 -11.49
C LEU A 107 -7.58 8.51 -12.73
N THR A 108 -8.00 9.75 -12.53
CA THR A 108 -8.29 10.72 -13.59
C THR A 108 -7.09 11.65 -13.75
N GLU A 109 -6.70 11.89 -15.00
CA GLU A 109 -5.87 13.06 -15.32
C GLU A 109 -6.84 14.25 -15.32
N ASP A 110 -6.56 15.27 -14.51
CA ASP A 110 -7.30 16.54 -14.56
C ASP A 110 -6.86 17.38 -15.77
#